data_AF-A0AAU9VUK2-F1
#
_entry.id   AF-A0AAU9VUK2-F1
#
_cell.length_a   1.000
_cell.length_b   1.000
_cell.length_c   1.000
_cell.angle_alpha   90.00
_cell.angle_beta   90.00
_cell.angle_gamma   90.00
#
_symmetry.space_group_name_H-M   'P 1'
#
loop_
_entity.id
_entity.type
_entity.pdbx_description
1 polymer ?
#
loop_
_entity_poly.entity_id
_entity_poly.type
_entity_poly.pdbx_seq_one_letter_code
_entity_poly.pdbx_strand_id
1 'polypeptide(L)'
;MNVLLAMFKKELEKIGIDAGSYTKQKLKARLMAHFKEHLHLDTAKSLLPKSLYWLIRWIVTGEQYSDDSPSSARSTTDERKIVMAGQDLIHCASHARVKLPKHVGLAMTVKHLNGSKQLITLLNRMGYCSSYEEIEQVETSLANESLARAHASGVVIPTNIRPGAFIQLAADNNDINEETIDGKNTTHATTLAIYQPKQYGPLPERIVLADHSKKKRSLDSAQNVVAMEEVSFGGRRPTLTNFVGNDVITWFQCDQQFLSVRMDDLCWMLLRLSDPLMASNQQSLEEQTIPGWKGFNAITHPTIPVKTNIGYHPMIHAESSNFSTLYTLMKLAQKICDTMGQHDSVITFDLALYAKAKQL
;
A
#
# COMPACT_ATOMS: atom_id res chain seq x y z
N MET A 1 -20.85 -0.13 14.94
CA MET A 1 -20.53 -0.05 13.49
C MET A 1 -21.63 0.67 12.70
N ASN A 2 -22.92 0.36 12.89
CA ASN A 2 -24.01 1.08 12.22
C ASN A 2 -24.11 2.54 12.68
N VAL A 3 -23.93 2.80 13.99
CA VAL A 3 -23.90 4.16 14.55
C VAL A 3 -22.70 4.97 14.02
N LEU A 4 -21.52 4.36 13.96
CA LEU A 4 -20.30 4.96 13.39
C LEU A 4 -20.44 5.27 11.90
N LEU A 5 -21.06 4.36 11.12
CA LEU A 5 -21.34 4.60 9.71
C LEU A 5 -22.35 5.75 9.55
N ALA A 6 -23.40 5.80 10.37
CA ALA A 6 -24.37 6.89 10.33
C ALA A 6 -23.74 8.25 10.71
N MET A 7 -22.88 8.30 11.73
CA MET A 7 -22.14 9.50 12.10
C MET A 7 -21.18 9.94 10.99
N PHE A 8 -20.46 9.00 10.39
CA PHE A 8 -19.53 9.29 9.30
C PHE A 8 -20.24 9.78 8.04
N LYS A 9 -21.34 9.12 7.65
CA LYS A 9 -22.18 9.58 6.53
C LYS A 9 -22.72 10.99 6.76
N LYS A 10 -23.17 11.27 7.99
CA LYS A 10 -23.69 12.59 8.37
C LYS A 10 -22.61 13.68 8.32
N GLU A 11 -21.36 13.36 8.67
CA GLU A 11 -20.26 14.31 8.52
C GLU A 11 -19.83 14.50 7.05
N LEU A 12 -19.89 13.45 6.23
CA LEU A 12 -19.63 13.56 4.79
C LEU A 12 -20.71 14.38 4.06
N GLU A 13 -21.98 14.19 4.41
CA GLU A 13 -23.10 14.96 3.85
C GLU A 13 -23.00 16.45 4.22
N LYS A 14 -22.52 16.77 5.43
CA LYS A 14 -22.29 18.16 5.86
C LYS A 14 -21.23 18.89 5.04
N ILE A 15 -20.27 18.17 4.47
CA ILE A 15 -19.23 18.73 3.61
C ILE A 15 -19.54 18.55 2.12
N GLY A 16 -20.79 18.20 1.78
CA GLY A 16 -21.29 18.13 0.40
C GLY A 16 -20.99 16.83 -0.35
N ILE A 17 -20.48 15.79 0.33
CA ILE A 17 -20.09 14.53 -0.28
C ILE A 17 -21.25 13.52 -0.22
N ASP A 18 -21.64 12.94 -1.36
CA ASP A 18 -22.70 11.92 -1.42
C ASP A 18 -22.30 10.63 -0.65
N ALA A 19 -22.95 10.44 0.49
CA ALA A 19 -22.71 9.35 1.41
C ALA A 19 -23.49 8.06 1.06
N GLY A 20 -24.30 8.07 -0.01
CA GLY A 20 -25.09 6.94 -0.48
C GLY A 20 -24.22 5.74 -0.87
N SER A 21 -23.07 6.00 -1.49
CA SER A 21 -22.13 4.97 -1.98
C SER A 21 -21.31 4.27 -0.89
N TYR A 22 -21.33 4.77 0.35
CA TYR A 22 -20.55 4.28 1.49
C TYR A 22 -21.30 3.19 2.24
N THR A 23 -21.11 1.94 1.86
CA THR A 23 -21.71 0.79 2.54
C THR A 23 -20.83 0.28 3.68
N LYS A 24 -21.44 -0.41 4.66
CA LYS A 24 -20.72 -1.10 5.74
C LYS A 24 -19.65 -2.06 5.20
N GLN A 25 -19.91 -2.70 4.06
CA GLN A 25 -18.95 -3.56 3.36
C GLN A 25 -17.77 -2.77 2.81
N LYS A 26 -17.98 -1.62 2.17
CA LYS A 26 -16.90 -0.76 1.66
C LYS A 26 -16.07 -0.15 2.79
N LEU A 27 -16.69 0.30 3.88
CA LEU A 27 -15.98 0.80 5.06
C LEU A 27 -15.17 -0.32 5.74
N LYS A 28 -15.76 -1.51 5.89
CA LYS A 28 -15.05 -2.69 6.40
C LYS A 28 -13.93 -3.13 5.45
N ALA A 29 -14.11 -3.07 4.14
CA ALA A 29 -13.09 -3.40 3.15
C ALA A 29 -11.95 -2.38 3.14
N ARG A 30 -12.23 -1.08 3.28
CA ARG A 30 -11.22 -0.02 3.42
C ARG A 30 -10.46 -0.16 4.73
N LEU A 31 -11.15 -0.32 5.87
CA LEU A 31 -10.51 -0.57 7.16
C LEU A 31 -9.71 -1.88 7.15
N MET A 32 -10.24 -2.95 6.54
CA MET A 32 -9.51 -4.20 6.43
C MET A 32 -8.30 -4.06 5.51
N ALA A 33 -8.40 -3.41 4.34
CA ALA A 33 -7.26 -3.19 3.45
C ALA A 33 -6.17 -2.34 4.11
N HIS A 34 -6.55 -1.34 4.90
CA HIS A 34 -5.63 -0.41 5.54
C HIS A 34 -4.95 -0.96 6.81
N PHE A 35 -5.55 -1.95 7.47
CA PHE A 35 -5.06 -2.50 8.75
C PHE A 35 -4.70 -4.00 8.71
N LYS A 36 -4.88 -4.72 7.57
CA LYS A 36 -4.80 -6.19 7.54
C LYS A 36 -3.43 -6.77 7.85
N GLU A 37 -2.33 -6.13 7.46
CA GLU A 37 -1.10 -6.91 7.25
C GLU A 37 -0.13 -6.93 8.44
N HIS A 38 -0.26 -6.02 9.42
CA HIS A 38 0.80 -5.86 10.44
C HIS A 38 0.34 -5.82 11.91
N LEU A 39 -0.98 -5.87 12.19
CA LEU A 39 -1.54 -6.01 13.54
C LEU A 39 -2.37 -7.30 13.65
N HIS A 40 -1.74 -8.44 13.41
CA HIS A 40 -2.38 -9.73 13.60
C HIS A 40 -2.58 -10.02 15.09
N LEU A 41 -3.81 -10.40 15.45
CA LEU A 41 -4.17 -10.79 16.81
C LEU A 41 -3.31 -11.96 17.30
N ASP A 42 -2.94 -12.87 16.41
CA ASP A 42 -2.07 -14.01 16.69
C ASP A 42 -0.64 -13.58 17.07
N THR A 43 -0.10 -12.56 16.41
CA THR A 43 1.20 -11.98 16.77
C THR A 43 1.13 -11.26 18.11
N ALA A 44 0.06 -10.51 18.37
CA ALA A 44 -0.10 -9.87 19.67
C ALA A 44 -0.27 -10.90 20.81
N LYS A 45 -0.91 -12.02 20.52
CA LYS A 45 -1.08 -13.16 21.42
C LYS A 45 0.25 -13.86 21.72
N SER A 46 1.12 -14.04 20.73
CA SER A 46 2.41 -14.71 20.94
C SER A 46 3.35 -13.94 21.88
N LEU A 47 3.09 -12.64 22.11
CA LEU A 47 3.79 -11.81 23.09
C LEU A 47 3.33 -12.07 24.54
N LEU A 48 2.22 -12.79 24.74
CA LEU A 48 1.69 -13.08 26.07
C LEU A 48 2.28 -14.41 26.60
N PRO A 49 2.75 -14.45 27.86
CA PRO A 49 3.02 -15.71 28.53
C PRO A 49 1.77 -16.60 28.52
N LYS A 50 1.93 -17.90 28.25
CA LYS A 50 0.80 -18.85 28.20
C LYS A 50 -0.03 -18.83 29.47
N SER A 51 0.61 -18.75 30.64
CA SER A 51 -0.06 -18.65 31.94
C SER A 51 -0.92 -17.40 32.07
N LEU A 52 -0.42 -16.24 31.62
CA LEU A 52 -1.17 -14.99 31.63
C LEU A 52 -2.35 -15.04 30.66
N TYR A 53 -2.14 -15.55 29.44
CA TYR A 53 -3.22 -15.73 28.47
C TYR A 53 -4.34 -16.60 29.05
N TRP A 54 -3.98 -17.72 29.69
CA TRP A 54 -4.95 -18.63 30.31
C TRP A 54 -5.68 -18.03 31.50
N LEU A 55 -4.98 -17.30 32.36
CA LEU A 55 -5.59 -16.60 33.48
C LEU A 55 -6.67 -15.62 33.00
N ILE A 56 -6.33 -14.78 32.01
CA ILE A 56 -7.27 -13.79 31.48
C ILE A 56 -8.39 -14.46 30.71
N ARG A 57 -8.09 -15.54 29.97
CA ARG A 57 -9.11 -16.35 29.29
C ARG A 57 -10.13 -16.88 30.29
N TRP A 58 -9.68 -17.48 31.39
CA TRP A 58 -10.56 -17.94 32.45
C TRP A 58 -11.40 -16.78 33.04
N ILE A 59 -10.82 -15.60 33.26
CA ILE A 59 -11.56 -14.41 33.73
C ILE A 59 -12.63 -13.96 32.71
N VAL A 60 -12.32 -13.96 31.41
CA VAL A 60 -13.21 -13.44 30.36
C VAL A 60 -14.30 -14.43 29.97
N THR A 61 -13.99 -15.73 29.95
CA THR A 61 -14.88 -16.77 29.40
C THR A 61 -15.36 -17.80 30.43
N GLY A 62 -14.73 -17.88 31.60
CA GLY A 62 -14.95 -18.94 32.58
C GLY A 62 -14.40 -20.31 32.18
N GLU A 63 -13.71 -20.41 31.02
CA GLU A 63 -13.18 -21.67 30.51
C GLU A 63 -12.04 -22.18 31.41
N GLN A 64 -12.18 -23.42 31.89
CA GLN A 64 -11.13 -24.09 32.66
C GLN A 64 -9.99 -24.56 31.76
N TYR A 65 -8.77 -24.53 32.30
CA TYR A 65 -7.59 -25.06 31.62
C TYR A 65 -7.65 -26.59 31.56
N SER A 66 -7.40 -27.14 30.39
CA SER A 66 -7.17 -28.57 30.11
C SER A 66 -6.07 -28.68 29.07
N ASP A 67 -5.25 -29.73 29.12
CA ASP A 67 -4.15 -29.92 28.16
C ASP A 67 -4.66 -30.08 26.71
N ASP A 68 -5.91 -30.52 26.52
CA ASP A 68 -6.58 -30.62 25.21
C ASP A 68 -7.24 -29.30 24.76
N SER A 69 -7.08 -28.22 25.52
CA SER A 69 -7.80 -26.99 25.23
C SER A 69 -7.31 -26.34 23.94
N PRO A 70 -8.22 -25.78 23.13
CA PRO A 70 -7.84 -25.14 21.88
C PRO A 70 -6.92 -23.95 22.17
N SER A 71 -5.94 -23.73 21.29
CA SER A 71 -4.93 -22.69 21.46
C SER A 71 -5.54 -21.29 21.57
N SER A 72 -6.71 -21.06 20.95
CA SER A 72 -7.46 -19.80 20.96
C SER A 72 -8.84 -19.94 21.61
N ALA A 73 -9.40 -18.82 22.08
CA ALA A 73 -10.77 -18.73 22.54
C ALA A 73 -11.74 -19.02 21.39
N ARG A 74 -12.90 -19.57 21.72
CA ARG A 74 -13.94 -19.96 20.75
C ARG A 74 -14.47 -18.76 19.94
N SER A 75 -14.49 -17.59 20.57
CA SER A 75 -15.01 -16.34 20.01
C SER A 75 -13.87 -15.37 19.70
N THR A 76 -13.85 -14.84 18.48
CA THR A 76 -12.88 -13.80 18.08
C THR A 76 -13.02 -12.50 18.88
N THR A 77 -14.20 -12.25 19.46
CA THR A 77 -14.44 -11.10 20.34
C THR A 77 -13.75 -11.28 21.69
N ASP A 78 -13.87 -12.48 22.26
CA ASP A 78 -13.26 -12.78 23.55
C ASP A 78 -11.75 -12.92 23.42
N GLU A 79 -11.26 -13.51 22.32
CA GLU A 79 -9.83 -13.52 21.98
C GLU A 79 -9.24 -12.11 21.97
N ARG A 80 -9.95 -11.13 21.39
CA ARG A 80 -9.50 -9.73 21.43
C ARG A 80 -9.47 -9.17 22.84
N LYS A 81 -10.51 -9.37 23.66
CA LYS A 81 -10.52 -8.90 25.05
C LYS A 81 -9.35 -9.48 25.83
N ILE A 82 -9.12 -10.79 25.68
CA ILE A 82 -8.03 -11.51 26.36
C ILE A 82 -6.68 -10.93 25.95
N VAL A 83 -6.42 -10.81 24.65
CA VAL A 83 -5.13 -10.33 24.14
C VAL A 83 -4.89 -8.85 24.47
N MET A 84 -5.93 -8.02 24.46
CA MET A 84 -5.79 -6.60 24.82
C MET A 84 -5.55 -6.42 26.32
N ALA A 85 -6.32 -7.10 27.18
CA ALA A 85 -6.14 -7.04 28.63
C ALA A 85 -4.78 -7.62 29.05
N GLY A 86 -4.31 -8.69 28.38
CA GLY A 86 -2.99 -9.25 28.63
C GLY A 86 -1.87 -8.27 28.32
N GLN A 87 -2.00 -7.52 27.23
CA GLN A 87 -1.05 -6.47 26.92
C GLN A 87 -1.07 -5.34 27.97
N ASP A 88 -2.25 -4.96 28.47
CA ASP A 88 -2.36 -3.95 29.54
C ASP A 88 -1.65 -4.40 30.81
N LEU A 89 -1.87 -5.65 31.22
CA LEU A 89 -1.22 -6.19 32.42
C LEU A 89 0.30 -6.23 32.29
N ILE A 90 0.84 -6.66 31.16
CA ILE A 90 2.29 -6.63 30.93
C ILE A 90 2.81 -5.19 30.92
N HIS A 91 2.09 -4.26 30.30
CA HIS A 91 2.50 -2.85 30.26
C HIS A 91 2.53 -2.24 31.66
N CYS A 92 1.47 -2.46 32.45
CA CYS A 92 1.38 -2.01 33.84
C CYS A 92 2.47 -2.64 34.71
N ALA A 93 2.62 -3.97 34.69
CA ALA A 93 3.60 -4.70 35.49
C ALA A 93 5.05 -4.33 35.14
N SER A 94 5.30 -3.95 33.88
CA SER A 94 6.61 -3.49 33.44
C SER A 94 6.85 -1.99 33.66
N HIS A 95 5.91 -1.26 34.26
CA HIS A 95 5.96 0.22 34.37
C HIS A 95 6.22 0.88 33.01
N ALA A 96 5.47 0.47 31.99
CA ALA A 96 5.58 0.94 30.61
C ALA A 96 6.93 0.71 29.92
N ARG A 97 7.86 -0.07 30.51
CA ARG A 97 9.14 -0.42 29.89
C ARG A 97 8.97 -1.35 28.69
N VAL A 98 8.02 -2.29 28.76
CA VAL A 98 7.69 -3.17 27.63
C VAL A 98 6.70 -2.46 26.72
N LYS A 99 7.13 -2.21 25.48
CA LYS A 99 6.32 -1.57 24.44
C LYS A 99 5.54 -2.62 23.67
N LEU A 100 4.23 -2.66 23.90
CA LEU A 100 3.34 -3.66 23.32
C LEU A 100 2.56 -3.07 22.14
N PRO A 101 2.19 -3.91 21.14
CA PRO A 101 1.47 -3.47 19.95
C PRO A 101 0.24 -2.60 20.23
N LYS A 102 -0.55 -2.93 21.26
CA LYS A 102 -1.69 -2.12 21.68
C LYS A 102 -1.28 -0.68 22.00
N HIS A 103 -0.26 -0.49 22.83
CA HIS A 103 0.09 0.82 23.37
C HIS A 103 0.77 1.71 22.33
N VAL A 104 1.68 1.14 21.54
CA VAL A 104 2.36 1.87 20.45
C VAL A 104 1.39 2.11 19.30
N GLY A 105 0.69 1.05 18.87
CA GLY A 105 -0.22 1.10 17.73
C GLY A 105 -1.40 2.04 17.97
N LEU A 106 -2.00 2.05 19.17
CA LEU A 106 -3.09 2.98 19.49
C LEU A 106 -2.62 4.43 19.43
N ALA A 107 -1.49 4.78 20.07
CA ALA A 107 -0.98 6.14 20.04
C ALA A 107 -0.60 6.60 18.62
N MET A 108 0.07 5.74 17.85
CA MET A 108 0.45 6.02 16.46
C MET A 108 -0.78 6.19 15.57
N THR A 109 -1.79 5.33 15.71
CA THR A 109 -3.04 5.43 14.94
C THR A 109 -3.80 6.71 15.27
N VAL A 110 -3.92 7.05 16.56
CA VAL A 110 -4.56 8.30 16.99
C VAL A 110 -3.79 9.49 16.42
N LYS A 111 -2.46 9.50 16.52
CA LYS A 111 -1.63 10.58 15.94
C LYS A 111 -1.88 10.75 14.46
N HIS A 112 -1.90 9.67 13.70
CA HIS A 112 -2.12 9.71 12.26
C HIS A 112 -3.52 10.22 11.89
N LEU A 113 -4.56 9.81 12.63
CA LEU A 113 -5.95 10.17 12.31
C LEU A 113 -6.34 11.59 12.70
N ASN A 114 -5.73 12.17 13.75
CA ASN A 114 -6.15 13.48 14.27
C ASN A 114 -5.03 14.48 14.53
N GLY A 115 -3.76 14.07 14.57
CA GLY A 115 -2.62 14.93 14.92
C GLY A 115 -2.66 15.51 16.35
N SER A 116 -3.65 15.16 17.17
CA SER A 116 -3.93 15.80 18.46
C SER A 116 -3.02 15.26 19.57
N LYS A 117 -2.01 16.07 19.91
CA LYS A 117 -1.15 15.83 21.07
C LYS A 117 -1.95 15.75 22.38
N GLN A 118 -3.01 16.57 22.52
CA GLN A 118 -3.86 16.57 23.72
C GLN A 118 -4.59 15.25 23.90
N LEU A 119 -5.16 14.70 22.83
CA LEU A 119 -5.88 13.43 22.88
C LEU A 119 -4.94 12.27 23.24
N ILE A 120 -3.77 12.21 22.63
CA ILE A 120 -2.76 11.19 22.95
C ILE A 120 -2.29 11.32 24.40
N THR A 121 -2.08 12.55 24.87
CA THR A 121 -1.70 12.82 26.26
C THR A 121 -2.77 12.33 27.24
N LEU A 122 -4.06 12.55 26.94
CA LEU A 122 -5.17 12.07 27.76
C LEU A 122 -5.19 10.53 27.81
N LEU A 123 -5.11 9.87 26.66
CA LEU A 123 -5.12 8.41 26.56
C LEU A 123 -3.91 7.78 27.27
N ASN A 124 -2.73 8.38 27.13
CA ASN A 124 -1.52 7.95 27.82
C ASN A 124 -1.66 8.11 29.34
N ARG A 125 -2.21 9.22 29.83
CA ARG A 125 -2.48 9.42 31.27
C ARG A 125 -3.47 8.42 31.84
N MET A 126 -4.39 7.92 31.04
CA MET A 126 -5.31 6.83 31.40
C MET A 126 -4.68 5.43 31.26
N GLY A 127 -3.42 5.33 30.83
CA GLY A 127 -2.70 4.06 30.69
C GLY A 127 -3.01 3.28 29.40
N TYR A 128 -3.71 3.86 28.42
CA TYR A 128 -4.14 3.12 27.23
C TYR A 128 -3.09 3.05 26.12
N CYS A 129 -2.16 3.98 26.07
CA CYS A 129 -1.19 4.07 24.98
C CYS A 129 0.14 4.70 25.39
N SER A 130 1.13 4.61 24.49
CA SER A 130 2.44 5.25 24.65
C SER A 130 2.31 6.77 24.58
N SER A 131 3.28 7.48 25.16
CA SER A 131 3.25 8.95 25.16
C SER A 131 3.47 9.51 23.75
N TYR A 132 3.02 10.75 23.53
CA TYR A 132 3.23 11.45 22.26
C TYR A 132 4.71 11.52 21.87
N GLU A 133 5.57 11.80 22.85
CA GLU A 133 7.02 11.93 22.63
C GLU A 133 7.67 10.61 22.25
N GLU A 134 7.22 9.49 22.83
CA GLU A 134 7.70 8.17 22.44
C GLU A 134 7.30 7.83 21.00
N ILE A 135 6.10 8.23 20.56
CA ILE A 135 5.70 8.05 19.16
C ILE A 135 6.53 8.92 18.22
N GLU A 136 6.84 10.17 18.58
CA GLU A 136 7.79 10.99 17.82
C GLU A 136 9.17 10.35 17.71
N GLN A 137 9.66 9.74 18.79
CA GLN A 137 10.94 9.01 18.76
C GLN A 137 10.88 7.80 17.81
N VAL A 138 9.79 7.03 17.85
CA VAL A 138 9.59 5.88 16.96
C VAL A 138 9.52 6.32 15.50
N GLU A 139 8.72 7.34 15.18
CA GLU A 139 8.61 7.87 13.81
C GLU A 139 9.95 8.43 13.31
N THR A 140 10.65 9.19 14.15
CA THR A 140 11.99 9.73 13.82
C THR A 140 13.00 8.61 13.58
N SER A 141 12.98 7.57 14.40
CA SER A 141 13.82 6.38 14.23
C SER A 141 13.53 5.65 12.93
N LEU A 142 12.25 5.43 12.59
CA LEU A 142 11.85 4.81 11.32
C LEU A 142 12.27 5.66 10.10
N ALA A 143 12.14 6.97 10.19
CA ALA A 143 12.58 7.87 9.13
C ALA A 143 14.10 7.87 8.96
N ASN A 144 14.87 7.95 10.05
CA ASN A 144 16.34 7.84 10.00
C ASN A 144 16.80 6.51 9.41
N GLU A 145 16.13 5.40 9.75
CA GLU A 145 16.41 4.09 9.17
C GLU A 145 16.15 4.08 7.65
N SER A 146 15.09 4.75 7.21
CA SER A 146 14.74 4.87 5.79
C SER A 146 15.76 5.72 5.03
N LEU A 147 16.24 6.82 5.64
CA LEU A 147 17.30 7.67 5.10
C LEU A 147 18.64 6.92 5.03
N ALA A 148 19.03 6.20 6.08
CA ALA A 148 20.26 5.43 6.09
C ALA A 148 20.26 4.32 5.01
N ARG A 149 19.11 3.67 4.79
CA ARG A 149 18.93 2.74 3.67
C ARG A 149 19.11 3.45 2.34
N ALA A 150 18.43 4.58 2.14
CA ALA A 150 18.53 5.36 0.90
C ALA A 150 19.97 5.82 0.62
N HIS A 151 20.74 6.20 1.64
CA HIS A 151 22.15 6.52 1.49
C HIS A 151 23.00 5.31 1.09
N ALA A 152 22.70 4.12 1.63
CA ALA A 152 23.43 2.90 1.29
C ALA A 152 23.11 2.37 -0.12
N SER A 153 21.84 2.45 -0.55
CA SER A 153 21.39 2.01 -1.88
C SER A 153 21.48 3.08 -2.97
N GLY A 154 21.64 4.36 -2.60
CA GLY A 154 21.56 5.49 -3.53
C GLY A 154 20.14 5.88 -3.96
N VAL A 155 19.11 5.14 -3.53
CA VAL A 155 17.69 5.39 -3.83
C VAL A 155 16.80 4.85 -2.72
N VAL A 156 15.67 5.50 -2.45
CA VAL A 156 14.70 5.00 -1.45
C VAL A 156 13.97 3.79 -2.00
N ILE A 157 14.04 2.68 -1.27
CA ILE A 157 13.27 1.47 -1.56
C ILE A 157 12.39 1.16 -0.34
N PRO A 158 11.06 1.04 -0.52
CA PRO A 158 10.16 0.65 0.57
C PRO A 158 10.58 -0.66 1.21
N THR A 159 10.60 -0.71 2.54
CA THR A 159 11.14 -1.86 3.32
C THR A 159 10.43 -3.19 3.06
N ASN A 160 9.22 -3.17 2.50
CA ASN A 160 8.49 -4.37 2.13
C ASN A 160 8.94 -4.94 0.77
N ILE A 161 9.64 -4.18 -0.07
CA ILE A 161 10.17 -4.61 -1.38
C ILE A 161 11.55 -5.24 -1.19
N ARG A 162 11.81 -6.39 -1.85
CA ARG A 162 13.02 -7.19 -1.63
C ARG A 162 13.81 -7.49 -2.89
N PRO A 163 15.15 -7.42 -2.87
CA PRO A 163 15.98 -7.79 -4.02
C PRO A 163 15.71 -9.22 -4.53
N GLY A 164 16.01 -9.47 -5.80
CA GLY A 164 15.98 -10.82 -6.39
C GLY A 164 14.61 -11.31 -6.86
N ALA A 165 13.56 -10.48 -6.81
CA ALA A 165 12.35 -10.70 -7.59
C ALA A 165 12.09 -9.53 -8.52
N PHE A 166 11.50 -9.86 -9.67
CA PHE A 166 11.03 -8.90 -10.65
C PHE A 166 10.12 -7.85 -10.01
N ILE A 167 10.32 -6.60 -10.40
CA ILE A 167 9.47 -5.48 -10.02
C ILE A 167 8.97 -4.74 -11.26
N GLN A 168 7.74 -4.26 -11.13
CA GLN A 168 7.14 -3.32 -12.07
C GLN A 168 6.78 -2.06 -11.30
N LEU A 169 7.00 -0.89 -11.91
CA LEU A 169 6.62 0.38 -11.33
C LEU A 169 5.43 0.97 -12.08
N ALA A 170 4.53 1.64 -11.38
CA ALA A 170 3.59 2.57 -11.99
C ALA A 170 3.80 3.96 -11.40
N ALA A 171 3.83 4.96 -12.26
CA ALA A 171 3.81 6.34 -11.87
C ALA A 171 2.41 6.91 -12.06
N ASP A 172 1.94 7.66 -11.07
CA ASP A 172 0.62 8.27 -11.08
C ASP A 172 0.65 9.65 -10.41
N ASN A 173 -0.27 10.53 -10.82
CA ASN A 173 -0.51 11.79 -10.13
C ASN A 173 -1.29 11.57 -8.84
N ASN A 174 -0.90 12.30 -7.82
CA ASN A 174 -1.58 12.38 -6.54
C ASN A 174 -2.09 13.80 -6.39
N ASP A 175 -3.28 14.02 -6.92
CA ASP A 175 -3.97 15.28 -6.78
C ASP A 175 -4.87 15.25 -5.54
N ILE A 176 -4.62 16.18 -4.61
CA ILE A 176 -5.34 16.27 -3.34
C ILE A 176 -6.08 17.62 -3.30
N ASN A 177 -7.32 17.58 -2.79
CA ASN A 177 -8.23 18.72 -2.68
C ASN A 177 -8.65 19.33 -4.04
N GLU A 178 -8.82 18.51 -5.07
CA GLU A 178 -9.19 18.97 -6.42
C GLU A 178 -10.57 19.63 -6.53
N GLU A 179 -11.48 19.35 -5.59
CA GLU A 179 -12.86 19.88 -5.60
C GLU A 179 -12.92 21.35 -5.17
N THR A 180 -12.16 22.21 -5.87
CA THR A 180 -12.19 23.66 -5.73
C THR A 180 -12.70 24.30 -7.01
N ILE A 181 -13.59 25.29 -6.88
CA ILE A 181 -14.21 25.98 -8.03
C ILE A 181 -13.16 26.71 -8.88
N ASP A 182 -12.07 27.17 -8.27
CA ASP A 182 -11.01 27.93 -8.91
C ASP A 182 -9.72 27.12 -9.18
N GLY A 183 -9.69 25.84 -8.80
CA GLY A 183 -8.50 24.98 -8.95
C GLY A 183 -7.31 25.40 -8.09
N LYS A 184 -7.50 26.26 -7.07
CA LYS A 184 -6.41 26.74 -6.21
C LYS A 184 -6.33 25.96 -4.90
N ASN A 185 -5.15 25.99 -4.28
CA ASN A 185 -4.83 25.25 -3.05
C ASN A 185 -4.98 23.72 -3.20
N THR A 186 -4.87 23.23 -4.43
CA THR A 186 -4.70 21.82 -4.76
C THR A 186 -3.26 21.42 -4.50
N THR A 187 -3.04 20.17 -4.07
CA THR A 187 -1.69 19.60 -4.02
C THR A 187 -1.49 18.77 -5.27
N HIS A 188 -0.55 19.18 -6.12
CA HIS A 188 -0.14 18.39 -7.27
C HIS A 188 1.16 17.67 -6.94
N ALA A 189 1.06 16.37 -6.74
CA ALA A 189 2.18 15.51 -6.43
C ALA A 189 2.23 14.33 -7.39
N THR A 190 3.38 13.66 -7.46
CA THR A 190 3.53 12.44 -8.27
C THR A 190 4.17 11.35 -7.43
N THR A 191 3.81 10.09 -7.65
CA THR A 191 4.33 8.96 -6.86
C THR A 191 4.56 7.73 -7.71
N LEU A 192 5.54 6.91 -7.31
CA LEU A 192 5.79 5.58 -7.86
C LEU A 192 5.23 4.51 -6.92
N ALA A 193 4.33 3.68 -7.44
CA ALA A 193 3.95 2.42 -6.85
C ALA A 193 4.85 1.32 -7.42
N ILE A 194 5.41 0.49 -6.54
CA ILE A 194 6.27 -0.64 -6.89
C ILE A 194 5.48 -1.91 -6.63
N TYR A 195 5.24 -2.67 -7.69
CA TYR A 195 4.57 -3.96 -7.66
C TYR A 195 5.61 -5.07 -7.68
N GLN A 196 5.54 -5.94 -6.68
CA GLN A 196 6.37 -7.13 -6.59
C GLN A 196 5.49 -8.35 -6.32
N PRO A 197 5.64 -9.47 -7.06
CA PRO A 197 4.99 -10.72 -6.69
C PRO A 197 5.39 -11.12 -5.27
N LYS A 198 4.43 -11.49 -4.42
CA LYS A 198 4.73 -11.90 -3.05
C LYS A 198 5.68 -13.09 -3.06
N GLN A 199 6.86 -12.86 -2.51
CA GLN A 199 7.84 -13.91 -2.27
C GLN A 199 7.40 -14.80 -1.10
N TYR A 200 7.61 -16.10 -1.25
CA TYR A 200 7.43 -17.11 -0.20
C TYR A 200 8.81 -17.56 0.28
N GLY A 201 8.97 -17.72 1.59
CA GLY A 201 10.25 -18.10 2.20
C GLY A 201 10.50 -17.33 3.50
N PRO A 202 11.59 -17.68 4.21
CA PRO A 202 11.99 -16.95 5.41
C PRO A 202 12.25 -15.48 5.06
N LEU A 203 11.84 -14.58 5.97
CA LEU A 203 12.20 -13.18 5.84
C LEU A 203 13.72 -13.08 5.95
N PRO A 204 14.41 -12.36 5.03
CA PRO A 204 15.82 -12.06 5.23
C PRO A 204 15.99 -11.30 6.54
N GLU A 205 17.14 -11.48 7.19
CA GLU A 205 17.42 -10.82 8.46
C GLU A 205 17.31 -9.30 8.31
N ARG A 206 16.72 -8.69 9.33
CA ARG A 206 16.56 -7.24 9.37
C ARG A 206 17.93 -6.61 9.62
N ILE A 207 18.51 -6.04 8.58
CA ILE A 207 19.69 -5.17 8.69
C ILE A 207 19.22 -3.81 9.20
N VAL A 208 19.85 -3.29 10.25
CA VAL A 208 19.61 -1.96 10.82
C VAL A 208 20.79 -1.07 10.46
N LEU A 209 20.54 0.03 9.76
CA LEU A 209 21.60 0.89 9.23
C LEU A 209 21.75 2.21 9.99
N ALA A 210 20.67 2.74 10.57
CA ALA A 210 20.73 3.96 11.35
C ALA A 210 21.13 3.72 12.81
N ASP A 211 21.80 4.70 13.41
CA ASP A 211 22.07 4.74 14.84
C ASP A 211 20.79 5.13 15.61
N HIS A 212 20.19 4.13 16.26
CA HIS A 212 18.99 4.30 17.10
C HIS A 212 19.30 4.43 18.60
N SER A 213 20.58 4.55 18.99
CA SER A 213 20.96 4.74 20.39
C SER A 213 20.46 6.09 20.94
N LYS A 214 20.38 7.10 20.06
CA LYS A 214 19.91 8.44 20.39
C LYS A 214 18.39 8.53 20.20
N LYS A 215 17.69 8.90 21.28
CA LYS A 215 16.24 9.14 21.27
C LYS A 215 15.88 10.51 20.68
N LYS A 216 16.18 10.71 19.39
CA LYS A 216 15.81 11.93 18.65
C LYS A 216 14.30 11.99 18.44
N ARG A 217 13.73 13.20 18.41
CA ARG A 217 12.30 13.47 18.18
C ARG A 217 12.03 14.27 16.90
N SER A 218 13.07 14.57 16.15
CA SER A 218 13.01 15.38 14.93
C SER A 218 14.06 14.90 13.94
N LEU A 219 13.76 15.11 12.66
CA LEU A 219 14.72 14.94 11.57
C LEU A 219 15.52 16.23 11.37
N ASP A 220 16.73 16.07 10.84
CA ASP A 220 17.54 17.21 10.40
C ASP A 220 16.93 17.73 9.09
N SER A 221 16.40 18.96 9.10
CA SER A 221 15.47 19.52 8.09
C SER A 221 16.04 19.73 6.68
N ALA A 222 17.31 19.40 6.45
CA ALA A 222 18.04 19.75 5.22
C ALA A 222 18.15 18.62 4.19
N GLN A 223 17.64 17.41 4.48
CA GLN A 223 17.79 16.27 3.58
C GLN A 223 16.60 16.14 2.63
N ASN A 224 16.76 16.64 1.40
CA ASN A 224 15.89 16.27 0.29
C ASN A 224 16.15 14.81 -0.07
N VAL A 225 15.13 13.98 0.13
CA VAL A 225 15.19 12.53 -0.12
C VAL A 225 15.20 12.21 -1.61
N VAL A 226 14.59 13.07 -2.42
CA VAL A 226 14.55 12.97 -3.88
C VAL A 226 15.08 14.27 -4.45
N ALA A 227 16.18 14.19 -5.21
CA ALA A 227 16.67 15.29 -6.00
C ALA A 227 15.93 15.30 -7.35
N MET A 228 15.35 16.44 -7.72
CA MET A 228 14.77 16.63 -9.04
C MET A 228 15.89 16.72 -10.07
N GLU A 229 15.82 15.89 -11.11
CA GLU A 229 16.72 15.96 -12.26
C GLU A 229 16.07 16.88 -13.31
N GLU A 230 16.66 18.05 -13.54
CA GLU A 230 16.17 18.98 -14.56
C GLU A 230 16.44 18.45 -15.97
N VAL A 231 15.44 18.57 -16.84
CA VAL A 231 15.60 18.28 -18.26
C VAL A 231 15.45 19.57 -19.07
N SER A 232 16.52 19.94 -19.74
CA SER A 232 16.50 21.01 -20.74
C SER A 232 15.83 20.50 -22.01
N PHE A 233 14.54 20.79 -22.18
CA PHE A 233 13.84 20.44 -23.41
C PHE A 233 14.15 21.47 -24.50
N GLY A 234 14.93 21.05 -25.50
CA GLY A 234 15.28 21.86 -26.67
C GLY A 234 15.36 21.00 -27.92
N GLY A 235 14.22 20.52 -28.43
CA GLY A 235 14.19 19.72 -29.66
C GLY A 235 12.78 19.43 -30.16
N ARG A 236 12.63 19.27 -31.49
CA ARG A 236 11.40 18.71 -32.08
C ARG A 236 11.28 17.25 -31.65
N ARG A 237 10.05 16.81 -31.35
CA ARG A 237 9.69 15.39 -31.16
C ARG A 237 10.43 14.55 -32.22
N PRO A 238 11.26 13.56 -31.84
CA PRO A 238 11.88 12.69 -32.82
C PRO A 238 10.78 12.12 -33.70
N THR A 239 10.92 12.30 -35.02
CA THR A 239 9.95 11.76 -35.96
C THR A 239 9.95 10.24 -35.75
N LEU A 240 8.76 9.64 -35.59
CA LEU A 240 8.59 8.19 -35.34
C LEU A 240 9.38 7.31 -36.33
N THR A 241 9.68 7.86 -37.51
CA THR A 241 10.54 7.27 -38.55
C THR A 241 11.96 6.93 -38.09
N ASN A 242 12.50 7.58 -37.06
CA ASN A 242 13.87 7.32 -36.58
C ASN A 242 13.99 5.97 -35.85
N PHE A 243 12.87 5.38 -35.41
CA PHE A 243 12.79 4.05 -34.81
C PHE A 243 12.16 3.02 -35.75
N VAL A 244 11.71 3.41 -36.94
CA VAL A 244 11.24 2.47 -37.97
C VAL A 244 12.48 1.81 -38.57
N GLY A 245 12.79 0.60 -38.11
CA GLY A 245 13.80 -0.28 -38.70
C GLY A 245 15.13 -0.37 -37.95
N ASN A 246 15.43 0.51 -36.98
CA ASN A 246 16.73 0.52 -36.30
C ASN A 246 16.80 -0.20 -34.95
N ASP A 247 15.66 -0.63 -34.40
CA ASP A 247 15.61 -1.72 -33.43
C ASP A 247 14.27 -2.41 -33.67
N VAL A 248 14.24 -3.32 -34.65
CA VAL A 248 13.22 -4.37 -34.61
C VAL A 248 13.50 -5.07 -33.30
N ILE A 249 12.66 -4.75 -32.32
CA ILE A 249 12.64 -5.24 -30.96
C ILE A 249 13.00 -6.74 -30.99
N THR A 250 14.27 -7.08 -30.84
CA THR A 250 14.74 -8.46 -30.89
C THR A 250 14.25 -9.22 -29.66
N TRP A 251 13.90 -8.50 -28.59
CA TRP A 251 13.19 -9.02 -27.42
C TRP A 251 11.69 -9.25 -27.63
N PHE A 252 11.13 -8.76 -28.74
CA PHE A 252 9.77 -9.08 -29.22
C PHE A 252 9.84 -10.14 -30.33
N GLN A 253 10.92 -10.92 -30.38
CA GLN A 253 10.89 -12.18 -31.08
C GLN A 253 9.84 -13.05 -30.40
N CYS A 254 8.84 -13.41 -31.20
CA CYS A 254 7.58 -14.01 -30.81
C CYS A 254 7.80 -15.35 -30.08
N ASP A 255 7.93 -15.31 -28.75
CA ASP A 255 7.79 -16.51 -27.94
C ASP A 255 6.33 -17.00 -28.05
N GLN A 256 6.14 -18.31 -28.14
CA GLN A 256 4.84 -18.97 -28.29
C GLN A 256 3.78 -18.53 -27.24
N GLN A 257 4.22 -17.96 -26.11
CA GLN A 257 3.35 -17.40 -25.08
C GLN A 257 2.60 -16.12 -25.52
N PHE A 258 3.13 -15.33 -26.46
CA PHE A 258 2.41 -14.14 -26.97
C PHE A 258 1.32 -14.51 -27.98
N LEU A 259 1.50 -15.62 -28.72
CA LEU A 259 0.47 -16.15 -29.60
C LEU A 259 -0.74 -16.63 -28.80
N SER A 260 -0.54 -17.24 -27.63
CA SER A 260 -1.67 -17.61 -26.77
C SER A 260 -2.40 -16.38 -26.21
N VAL A 261 -1.68 -15.36 -25.74
CA VAL A 261 -2.30 -14.11 -25.22
C VAL A 261 -3.06 -13.35 -26.32
N ARG A 262 -2.53 -13.28 -27.55
CA ARG A 262 -3.29 -12.73 -28.69
C ARG A 262 -4.52 -13.56 -29.03
N MET A 263 -4.45 -14.88 -28.92
CA MET A 263 -5.60 -15.74 -29.20
C MET A 263 -6.68 -15.59 -28.15
N ASP A 264 -6.35 -15.44 -26.86
CA ASP A 264 -7.36 -15.23 -25.81
C ASP A 264 -8.04 -13.86 -25.94
N ASP A 265 -7.27 -12.81 -26.23
CA ASP A 265 -7.83 -11.47 -26.49
C ASP A 265 -8.66 -11.42 -27.77
N LEU A 266 -8.22 -12.13 -28.82
CA LEU A 266 -8.96 -12.27 -30.07
C LEU A 266 -10.21 -13.13 -29.89
N CYS A 267 -10.14 -14.21 -29.10
CA CYS A 267 -11.29 -15.02 -28.70
C CYS A 267 -12.29 -14.18 -27.90
N TRP A 268 -11.84 -13.40 -26.92
CA TRP A 268 -12.70 -12.48 -26.17
C TRP A 268 -13.38 -11.49 -27.10
N MET A 269 -12.61 -10.86 -28.00
CA MET A 269 -13.12 -9.88 -28.95
C MET A 269 -14.13 -10.53 -29.90
N LEU A 270 -13.82 -11.70 -30.46
CA LEU A 270 -14.71 -12.44 -31.35
C LEU A 270 -15.98 -12.88 -30.65
N LEU A 271 -15.90 -13.45 -29.44
CA LEU A 271 -17.07 -13.88 -28.66
C LEU A 271 -18.00 -12.70 -28.38
N ARG A 272 -17.42 -11.56 -27.99
CA ARG A 272 -18.16 -10.33 -27.68
C ARG A 272 -18.75 -9.66 -28.92
N LEU A 273 -18.10 -9.80 -30.08
CA LEU A 273 -18.58 -9.35 -31.40
C LEU A 273 -19.57 -10.34 -32.03
N SER A 274 -19.52 -11.62 -31.69
CA SER A 274 -20.40 -12.67 -32.21
C SER A 274 -21.73 -12.77 -31.45
N ASP A 275 -21.77 -12.36 -30.18
CA ASP A 275 -23.01 -12.35 -29.39
C ASP A 275 -24.12 -11.52 -30.07
N PRO A 276 -23.84 -10.31 -30.61
CA PRO A 276 -24.80 -9.56 -31.42
C PRO A 276 -25.12 -10.16 -32.80
N LEU A 277 -24.21 -10.95 -33.38
CA LEU A 277 -24.36 -11.55 -34.72
C LEU A 277 -25.12 -12.89 -34.70
N MET A 278 -25.05 -13.62 -33.59
CA MET A 278 -25.73 -14.90 -33.36
C MET A 278 -27.12 -14.73 -32.74
N ALA A 279 -27.43 -13.54 -32.21
CA ALA A 279 -28.78 -13.14 -31.81
C ALA A 279 -29.69 -12.82 -33.01
N SER A 280 -29.68 -13.70 -34.03
CA SER A 280 -30.76 -13.74 -35.01
C SER A 280 -31.98 -14.36 -34.32
N ASN A 281 -32.84 -13.48 -33.79
CA ASN A 281 -34.19 -13.69 -33.26
C ASN A 281 -34.33 -13.50 -31.74
N GLN A 282 -34.86 -12.33 -31.40
CA GLN A 282 -35.80 -12.09 -30.28
C GLN A 282 -35.29 -11.84 -28.85
N GLN A 283 -34.06 -11.36 -28.63
CA GLN A 283 -33.73 -10.76 -27.34
C GLN A 283 -33.17 -9.35 -27.49
N SER A 284 -33.62 -8.46 -26.61
CA SER A 284 -33.21 -7.07 -26.50
C SER A 284 -31.68 -6.93 -26.60
N LEU A 285 -31.22 -5.94 -27.36
CA LEU A 285 -29.82 -5.60 -27.64
C LEU A 285 -28.90 -5.37 -26.41
N GLU A 286 -29.39 -5.58 -25.19
CA GLU A 286 -28.80 -5.07 -23.96
C GLU A 286 -28.07 -6.12 -23.12
N GLU A 287 -28.21 -7.42 -23.40
CA GLU A 287 -27.62 -8.48 -22.56
C GLU A 287 -26.41 -9.13 -23.22
N GLN A 288 -25.29 -8.41 -23.22
CA GLN A 288 -23.98 -8.97 -23.56
C GLN A 288 -23.62 -10.08 -22.55
N THR A 289 -23.59 -11.33 -22.99
CA THR A 289 -23.34 -12.51 -22.13
C THR A 289 -21.86 -12.69 -21.81
N ILE A 290 -20.98 -12.17 -22.68
CA ILE A 290 -19.53 -12.24 -22.49
C ILE A 290 -19.08 -11.10 -21.56
N PRO A 291 -18.45 -11.42 -20.42
CA PRO A 291 -17.97 -10.39 -19.51
C PRO A 291 -16.96 -9.47 -20.19
N GLY A 292 -16.84 -8.25 -19.67
CA GLY A 292 -15.76 -7.35 -20.09
C GLY A 292 -14.39 -7.99 -19.92
N TRP A 293 -13.37 -7.49 -20.61
CA TRP A 293 -12.03 -8.09 -20.73
C TRP A 293 -11.46 -8.64 -19.41
N LYS A 294 -11.62 -7.90 -18.30
CA LYS A 294 -11.19 -8.33 -16.95
C LYS A 294 -11.92 -9.59 -16.47
N GLY A 295 -13.23 -9.64 -16.64
CA GLY A 295 -14.04 -10.79 -16.22
C GLY A 295 -13.78 -12.01 -17.10
N PHE A 296 -13.58 -11.81 -18.40
CA PHE A 296 -13.20 -12.90 -19.31
C PHE A 296 -11.86 -13.53 -18.91
N ASN A 297 -10.82 -12.70 -18.73
CA ASN A 297 -9.50 -13.19 -18.31
C ASN A 297 -9.54 -13.85 -16.92
N ALA A 298 -10.35 -13.36 -15.99
CA ALA A 298 -10.50 -14.00 -14.68
C ALA A 298 -11.13 -15.41 -14.75
N ILE A 299 -12.00 -15.65 -15.75
CA ILE A 299 -12.66 -16.95 -15.96
C ILE A 299 -11.72 -17.90 -16.71
N THR A 300 -11.04 -17.43 -17.74
CA THR A 300 -10.15 -18.25 -18.58
C THR A 300 -8.80 -18.55 -17.92
N HIS A 301 -8.38 -17.71 -16.97
CA HIS A 301 -7.17 -17.90 -16.18
C HIS A 301 -7.51 -18.04 -14.68
N PRO A 302 -8.10 -19.17 -14.26
CA PRO A 302 -8.54 -19.38 -12.88
C PRO A 302 -7.38 -19.54 -11.89
N THR A 303 -6.13 -19.59 -12.37
CA THR A 303 -4.94 -19.57 -11.52
C THR A 303 -4.97 -18.32 -10.66
N ILE A 304 -5.04 -18.53 -9.35
CA ILE A 304 -5.05 -17.45 -8.36
C ILE A 304 -3.77 -16.63 -8.59
N PRO A 305 -3.87 -15.34 -8.98
CA PRO A 305 -2.69 -14.53 -9.19
C PRO A 305 -1.88 -14.49 -7.89
N VAL A 306 -0.56 -14.62 -8.02
CA VAL A 306 0.35 -14.47 -6.87
C VAL A 306 0.02 -13.13 -6.21
N LYS A 307 -0.27 -13.17 -4.91
CA LYS A 307 -0.62 -11.95 -4.16
C LYS A 307 0.46 -10.90 -4.43
N THR A 308 0.07 -9.70 -4.86
CA THR A 308 1.04 -8.63 -5.10
C THR A 308 1.38 -7.93 -3.79
N ASN A 309 2.67 -7.76 -3.54
CA ASN A 309 3.20 -6.87 -2.53
C ASN A 309 3.42 -5.50 -3.16
N ILE A 310 2.91 -4.44 -2.53
CA ILE A 310 2.93 -3.08 -3.08
C ILE A 310 3.76 -2.19 -2.17
N GLY A 311 4.81 -1.59 -2.70
CA GLY A 311 5.61 -0.57 -2.02
C GLY A 311 5.31 0.81 -2.61
N TYR A 312 5.18 1.82 -1.77
CA TYR A 312 5.00 3.20 -2.23
C TYR A 312 6.30 3.98 -2.03
N HIS A 313 6.84 4.51 -3.12
CA HIS A 313 7.96 5.43 -3.06
C HIS A 313 7.51 6.76 -2.43
N PRO A 314 8.39 7.51 -1.73
CA PRO A 314 8.08 8.86 -1.29
C PRO A 314 7.50 9.73 -2.41
N MET A 315 6.50 10.52 -2.03
CA MET A 315 5.82 11.45 -2.91
C MET A 315 6.78 12.54 -3.37
N ILE A 316 6.79 12.82 -4.67
CA ILE A 316 7.49 13.96 -5.24
C ILE A 316 6.50 15.13 -5.27
N HIS A 317 6.84 16.21 -4.57
CA HIS A 317 6.05 17.45 -4.53
C HIS A 317 6.23 18.26 -5.82
N ALA A 318 5.88 17.65 -6.96
CA ALA A 318 5.91 18.28 -8.27
C ALA A 318 4.79 17.69 -9.14
N GLU A 319 4.29 18.52 -10.06
CA GLU A 319 3.29 18.12 -11.03
C GLU A 319 3.81 17.03 -11.95
N SER A 320 2.98 16.01 -12.18
CA SER A 320 3.20 14.94 -13.16
C SER A 320 3.26 15.48 -14.59
N SER A 321 2.66 16.66 -14.81
CA SER A 321 2.72 17.39 -16.06
C SER A 321 4.15 17.88 -16.37
N ASN A 322 5.05 18.04 -15.41
CA ASN A 322 6.38 18.59 -15.70
C ASN A 322 7.32 17.51 -16.27
N PHE A 323 8.04 17.83 -17.35
CA PHE A 323 9.03 16.94 -17.97
C PHE A 323 10.13 16.52 -17.00
N SER A 324 10.64 17.44 -16.17
CA SER A 324 11.65 17.13 -15.16
C SER A 324 11.10 16.13 -14.13
N THR A 325 9.81 16.20 -13.79
CA THR A 325 9.16 15.22 -12.90
C THR A 325 9.12 13.84 -13.55
N LEU A 326 8.62 13.75 -14.79
CA LEU A 326 8.56 12.47 -15.52
C LEU A 326 9.94 11.86 -15.72
N TYR A 327 10.93 12.67 -16.06
CA TYR A 327 12.32 12.23 -16.19
C TYR A 327 12.88 11.70 -14.87
N THR A 328 12.67 12.45 -13.78
CA THR A 328 13.07 12.03 -12.44
C THR A 328 12.42 10.71 -12.07
N LEU A 329 11.14 10.49 -12.38
CA LEU A 329 10.45 9.22 -12.11
C LEU A 329 11.05 8.05 -12.90
N MET A 330 11.37 8.26 -14.19
CA MET A 330 12.03 7.23 -15.00
C MET A 330 13.44 6.91 -14.47
N LYS A 331 14.19 7.92 -14.03
CA LYS A 331 15.51 7.75 -13.43
C LYS A 331 15.47 7.05 -12.09
N LEU A 332 14.47 7.35 -11.26
CA LEU A 332 14.20 6.61 -10.03
C LEU A 332 13.84 5.16 -10.34
N ALA A 333 12.98 4.91 -11.33
CA ALA A 333 12.63 3.55 -11.74
C ALA A 333 13.86 2.75 -12.20
N GLN A 334 14.75 3.37 -12.97
CA GLN A 334 16.05 2.79 -13.36
C GLN A 334 16.89 2.42 -12.13
N LYS A 335 17.17 3.40 -11.25
CA LYS A 335 17.97 3.17 -10.03
C LYS A 335 17.37 2.08 -9.13
N ILE A 336 16.05 2.05 -8.98
CA ILE A 336 15.35 1.04 -8.18
C ILE A 336 15.50 -0.34 -8.84
N CYS A 337 15.27 -0.47 -10.15
CA CYS A 337 15.43 -1.75 -10.85
C CYS A 337 16.87 -2.28 -10.77
N ASP A 338 17.85 -1.41 -11.00
CA ASP A 338 19.28 -1.75 -10.91
C ASP A 338 19.63 -2.27 -9.50
N THR A 339 19.19 -1.55 -8.46
CA THR A 339 19.42 -1.96 -7.05
C THR A 339 18.76 -3.30 -6.71
N MET A 340 17.68 -3.63 -7.42
CA MET A 340 16.93 -4.88 -7.23
C MET A 340 17.50 -6.04 -8.03
N GLY A 341 18.56 -5.80 -8.82
CA GLY A 341 19.22 -6.77 -9.68
C GLY A 341 18.50 -7.01 -10.99
N GLN A 342 17.65 -6.07 -11.41
CA GLN A 342 16.88 -6.15 -12.65
C GLN A 342 17.52 -5.26 -13.72
N HIS A 343 17.94 -5.86 -14.82
CA HIS A 343 18.60 -5.15 -15.94
C HIS A 343 17.66 -4.15 -16.64
N ASP A 344 16.39 -4.53 -16.81
CA ASP A 344 15.42 -3.75 -17.57
C ASP A 344 14.38 -3.09 -16.66
N SER A 345 14.14 -1.81 -16.86
CA SER A 345 13.12 -1.09 -16.09
C SER A 345 11.76 -1.15 -16.75
N VAL A 346 10.76 -1.66 -16.03
CA VAL A 346 9.37 -1.66 -16.48
C VAL A 346 8.58 -0.62 -15.68
N ILE A 347 8.24 0.48 -16.34
CA ILE A 347 7.43 1.56 -15.78
C ILE A 347 6.14 1.73 -16.61
N THR A 348 5.01 1.79 -15.93
CA THR A 348 3.71 2.08 -16.52
C THR A 348 3.20 3.44 -16.10
N PHE A 349 2.53 4.12 -17.02
CA PHE A 349 1.90 5.42 -16.81
C PHE A 349 0.45 5.31 -17.28
N ASP A 350 -0.40 6.23 -16.82
CA ASP A 350 -1.67 6.49 -17.50
C ASP A 350 -1.41 7.00 -18.94
N LEU A 351 -2.46 7.09 -19.76
CA LEU A 351 -2.27 7.45 -21.17
C LEU A 351 -1.70 8.87 -21.36
N ALA A 352 -2.11 9.81 -20.51
CA ALA A 352 -1.69 11.21 -20.63
C ALA A 352 -0.21 11.38 -20.26
N LEU A 353 0.21 10.82 -19.13
CA LEU A 353 1.61 10.84 -18.70
C LEU A 353 2.47 10.00 -19.63
N TYR A 354 1.99 8.85 -20.12
CA TYR A 354 2.71 8.05 -21.11
C TYR A 354 2.99 8.83 -22.40
N ALA A 355 1.98 9.53 -22.93
CA ALA A 355 2.13 10.33 -24.14
C ALA A 355 3.14 11.46 -23.97
N LYS A 356 3.28 11.99 -22.76
CA LYS A 356 4.27 13.00 -22.41
C LYS A 356 5.66 12.42 -22.17
N ALA A 357 5.75 11.32 -21.44
CA ALA A 357 6.99 10.60 -21.17
C ALA A 357 7.67 10.13 -22.48
N LYS A 358 6.89 9.74 -23.50
CA LYS A 358 7.38 9.42 -24.86
C LYS A 358 8.12 10.55 -25.58
N GLN A 359 8.02 11.78 -25.10
CA GLN A 359 8.70 12.93 -25.70
C GLN A 359 10.10 13.14 -25.12
N LEU A 360 10.38 12.54 -23.96
CA LEU A 360 11.71 12.41 -23.36
C LEU A 360 12.45 11.25 -24.04
#